data_AF-A0A3D0YA38-F1
#
_entry.id   AF-A0A3D0YA38-F1
#
_cell.length_a   1.000
_cell.length_b   1.000
_cell.length_c   1.000
_cell.angle_alpha   90.00
_cell.angle_beta   90.00
_cell.angle_gamma   90.00
#
_symmetry.space_group_name_H-M   'P 1'
#
loop_
_entity.id
_entity.type
_entity.pdbx_description
1 polymer ?
#
loop_
_entity_poly.entity_id
_entity_poly.type
_entity_poly.pdbx_seq_one_letter_code
_entity_poly.pdbx_strand_id
1 'polypeptide(L)'
;MRYFAHSSENKEKPWQTINEHLSKTAQISSNYAKKFNAGDFGYTCGMFHDLGKYSYEFQRKLQGEVINVDHSAAGAREVVKLYGETLGKLMAYAIAGHHSGLTNHGTDASTEGTLTSRLYSSVIKDYSAYKNEFDFESNKTILNLPVKAVDKDYIGFT
;
A
#
# COMPACT_ATOMS: atom_id res chain seq x y z
N MET A 1 8.57 18.25 9.18
CA MET A 1 7.12 18.22 9.44
C MET A 1 6.76 16.82 9.92
N ARG A 2 5.84 16.66 10.88
CA ARG A 2 5.37 15.35 11.32
C ARG A 2 4.10 15.00 10.54
N TYR A 3 4.01 13.77 10.04
CA TYR A 3 2.88 13.30 9.25
C TYR A 3 2.03 12.30 10.03
N PHE A 4 0.72 12.40 9.88
CA PHE A 4 -0.25 11.60 10.62
C PHE A 4 -1.16 10.79 9.68
N ALA A 5 -1.56 9.60 10.12
CA ALA A 5 -2.39 8.68 9.32
C ALA A 5 -3.89 8.94 9.49
N HIS A 6 -4.29 9.42 10.66
CA HIS A 6 -5.65 9.80 11.00
C HIS A 6 -5.63 10.94 12.02
N SER A 7 -6.70 11.72 12.01
CA SER A 7 -7.01 12.68 13.05
C SER A 7 -7.87 12.01 14.12
N SER A 8 -7.78 12.48 15.36
CA SER A 8 -8.72 12.09 16.41
C SER A 8 -9.60 13.28 16.78
N GLU A 9 -10.92 13.06 16.78
CA GLU A 9 -11.87 13.99 17.39
C GLU A 9 -11.80 13.97 18.92
N ASN A 10 -11.22 12.90 19.48
CA ASN A 10 -11.03 12.77 20.92
C ASN A 10 -9.67 13.39 21.31
N LYS A 11 -9.71 14.47 22.10
CA LYS A 11 -8.52 15.14 22.64
C LYS A 11 -7.61 14.22 23.47
N GLU A 12 -8.13 13.11 23.98
CA GLU A 12 -7.38 12.13 24.77
C GLU A 12 -6.68 11.05 23.92
N LYS A 13 -7.03 10.93 22.64
CA LYS A 13 -6.32 10.02 21.71
C LYS A 13 -5.34 10.84 20.87
N PRO A 14 -4.02 10.75 21.13
CA PRO A 14 -3.05 11.48 20.34
C PRO A 14 -3.12 11.04 18.87
N TRP A 15 -2.86 11.98 17.96
CA TRP A 15 -2.79 11.68 16.54
C TRP A 15 -1.73 10.60 16.29
N GLN A 16 -2.07 9.57 15.53
CA GLN A 16 -1.13 8.51 15.21
C GLN A 16 -0.29 8.90 14.00
N THR A 17 1.02 8.76 14.12
CA THR A 17 1.91 9.04 12.98
C THR A 17 1.70 8.03 11.86
N ILE A 18 2.04 8.42 10.63
CA ILE A 18 1.99 7.47 9.51
C ILE A 18 2.94 6.30 9.77
N ASN A 19 4.14 6.55 10.30
CA ASN A 19 5.06 5.47 10.63
C ASN A 19 4.49 4.44 11.60
N GLU A 20 3.91 4.90 12.71
CA GLU A 20 3.28 4.01 13.69
C GLU A 20 2.13 3.22 13.08
N HIS A 21 1.34 3.85 12.21
CA HIS A 21 0.22 3.22 11.52
C HIS A 21 0.67 2.13 10.54
N LEU A 22 1.62 2.46 9.66
CA LEU A 22 2.17 1.55 8.67
C LEU A 22 2.85 0.36 9.36
N SER A 23 3.71 0.62 10.35
CA SER A 23 4.43 -0.43 11.08
C SER A 23 3.50 -1.40 11.80
N LYS A 24 2.49 -0.90 12.52
CA LYS A 24 1.50 -1.76 13.20
C LYS A 24 0.63 -2.52 12.21
N THR A 25 0.16 -1.87 11.15
CA THR A 25 -0.66 -2.50 10.11
C THR A 25 0.12 -3.59 9.38
N ALA A 26 1.40 -3.36 9.07
CA ALA A 26 2.30 -4.33 8.46
C ALA A 26 2.47 -5.58 9.32
N GLN A 27 2.67 -5.42 10.64
CA GLN A 27 2.78 -6.55 11.56
C GLN A 27 1.49 -7.39 11.61
N ILE A 28 0.34 -6.73 11.71
CA ILE A 28 -0.97 -7.41 11.71
C ILE A 28 -1.23 -8.12 10.39
N SER A 29 -1.01 -7.43 9.27
CA SER A 29 -1.18 -7.98 7.92
C SER A 29 -0.26 -9.18 7.67
N SER A 30 1.01 -9.09 8.10
CA SER A 30 1.96 -10.20 8.05
C SER A 30 1.43 -11.41 8.82
N ASN A 31 0.94 -11.23 10.04
CA ASN A 31 0.42 -12.32 10.86
C ASN A 31 -0.79 -13.02 10.24
N TYR A 32 -1.68 -12.27 9.56
CA TYR A 32 -2.76 -12.90 8.80
C TYR A 32 -2.25 -13.63 7.56
N ALA A 33 -1.30 -13.03 6.84
CA ALA A 33 -0.76 -13.59 5.61
C ALA A 33 0.15 -14.82 5.83
N LYS A 34 0.74 -14.98 7.02
CA LYS A 34 1.53 -16.17 7.40
C LYS A 34 0.75 -17.48 7.26
N LYS A 35 -0.58 -17.46 7.39
CA LYS A 35 -1.43 -18.65 7.16
C LYS A 35 -1.38 -19.17 5.71
N PHE A 36 -0.89 -18.36 4.79
CA PHE A 36 -0.71 -18.67 3.37
C PHE A 36 0.78 -18.64 2.96
N ASN A 37 1.69 -18.74 3.95
CA ASN A 37 3.14 -18.52 3.78
C ASN A 37 3.50 -17.19 3.09
N ALA A 38 2.60 -16.21 3.15
CA ALA A 38 2.70 -14.91 2.48
C ALA A 38 3.03 -13.78 3.46
N GLY A 39 3.67 -14.10 4.60
CA GLY A 39 3.93 -13.14 5.68
C GLY A 39 4.63 -11.86 5.21
N ASP A 40 5.62 -11.99 4.32
CA ASP A 40 6.37 -10.85 3.79
C ASP A 40 5.58 -10.02 2.77
N PHE A 41 4.67 -10.66 2.01
CA PHE A 41 3.71 -9.96 1.17
C PHE A 41 2.73 -9.15 2.02
N GLY A 42 2.19 -9.78 3.07
CA GLY A 42 1.30 -9.10 4.02
C GLY A 42 1.98 -7.90 4.69
N TYR A 43 3.21 -8.08 5.16
CA TYR A 43 4.02 -7.01 5.73
C TYR A 43 4.22 -5.86 4.74
N THR A 44 4.66 -6.18 3.52
CA THR A 44 4.92 -5.20 2.46
C THR A 44 3.66 -4.43 2.09
N CYS A 45 2.52 -5.12 1.88
CA CYS A 45 1.24 -4.45 1.64
C CYS A 45 0.87 -3.47 2.77
N GLY A 46 1.06 -3.87 4.02
CA GLY A 46 0.78 -3.00 5.17
C GLY A 46 1.70 -1.77 5.23
N MET A 47 2.98 -1.92 4.90
CA MET A 47 3.93 -0.79 4.85
C MET A 47 3.65 0.19 3.72
N PHE A 48 3.05 -0.27 2.63
CA PHE A 48 2.86 0.57 1.43
C PHE A 48 1.45 1.16 1.32
N HIS A 49 0.42 0.56 1.93
CA HIS A 49 -0.98 0.88 1.60
C HIS A 49 -1.34 2.37 1.69
N ASP A 50 -0.77 3.07 2.67
CA ASP A 50 -1.13 4.44 3.04
C ASP A 50 -0.03 5.48 2.72
N LEU A 51 0.96 5.16 1.88
CA LEU A 51 2.07 6.09 1.59
C LEU A 51 1.59 7.43 1.02
N GLY A 52 0.47 7.49 0.30
CA GLY A 52 -0.08 8.74 -0.23
C GLY A 52 -0.51 9.73 0.86
N LYS A 53 -0.64 9.29 2.12
CA LYS A 53 -0.95 10.16 3.27
C LYS A 53 0.21 11.09 3.64
N TYR A 54 1.43 10.84 3.16
CA TYR A 54 2.56 11.77 3.28
C TYR A 54 2.41 13.03 2.41
N SER A 55 1.34 13.14 1.61
CA SER A 55 1.05 14.37 0.87
C SER A 55 0.56 15.50 1.76
N TYR A 56 0.95 16.72 1.38
CA TYR A 56 0.53 17.94 2.08
C TYR A 56 -1.00 18.09 2.07
N GLU A 57 -1.64 17.78 0.94
CA GLU A 57 -3.08 17.79 0.79
C GLU A 57 -3.77 16.79 1.73
N PHE A 58 -3.21 15.59 1.92
CA PHE A 58 -3.80 14.65 2.87
C PHE A 58 -3.71 15.18 4.31
N GLN A 59 -2.60 15.82 4.69
CA GLN A 59 -2.46 16.41 6.03
C GLN A 59 -3.45 17.57 6.25
N ARG A 60 -3.71 18.40 5.22
CA ARG A 60 -4.76 19.44 5.27
C ARG A 60 -6.16 18.85 5.43
N LYS A 61 -6.44 17.73 4.75
CA LYS A 61 -7.68 16.98 4.93
C LYS A 61 -7.86 16.54 6.38
N LEU A 62 -6.80 16.02 7.04
CA LEU A 62 -6.85 15.65 8.45
C LEU A 62 -7.10 16.84 9.40
N GLN A 63 -6.72 18.04 8.99
CA GLN A 63 -6.95 19.29 9.73
C GLN A 63 -8.37 19.85 9.53
N GLY A 64 -9.24 19.16 8.80
CA GLY A 64 -10.66 19.52 8.65
C GLY A 64 -10.99 20.19 7.32
N GLU A 65 -10.05 20.27 6.38
CA GLU A 65 -10.35 20.82 5.06
C GLU A 65 -11.18 19.85 4.21
N VAL A 66 -12.21 20.36 3.54
CA VAL A 66 -13.11 19.59 2.68
C VAL A 66 -12.49 19.39 1.30
N ILE A 67 -11.51 18.49 1.23
CA ILE A 67 -10.81 18.10 -0.01
C ILE A 67 -10.80 16.58 -0.19
N ASN A 68 -10.95 16.13 -1.43
CA ASN A 68 -10.77 14.74 -1.80
C ASN A 68 -9.32 14.48 -2.23
N VAL A 69 -8.70 13.46 -1.65
CA VAL A 69 -7.29 13.10 -1.90
C VAL A 69 -7.22 11.58 -2.02
N ASP A 70 -6.93 11.10 -3.23
CA ASP A 70 -6.56 9.69 -3.42
C ASP A 70 -5.15 9.47 -2.88
N HIS A 71 -5.05 8.64 -1.84
CA HIS A 71 -3.80 8.24 -1.21
C HIS A 71 -3.44 6.78 -1.50
N SER A 72 -4.38 6.00 -2.06
CA SER A 72 -4.28 4.55 -2.23
C SER A 72 -3.41 4.16 -3.44
N ALA A 73 -3.36 5.00 -4.47
CA ALA A 73 -2.56 4.73 -5.67
C ALA A 73 -1.04 4.90 -5.44
N ALA A 74 -0.62 5.74 -4.49
CA ALA A 74 0.79 6.05 -4.24
C ALA A 74 1.59 4.80 -3.87
N GLY A 75 1.11 4.06 -2.86
CA GLY A 75 1.74 2.81 -2.42
C GLY A 75 1.79 1.75 -3.51
N ALA A 76 0.75 1.68 -4.34
CA ALA A 76 0.68 0.71 -5.44
C ALA A 76 1.76 0.96 -6.48
N ARG A 77 2.06 2.22 -6.80
CA ARG A 77 3.15 2.56 -7.72
C ARG A 77 4.51 2.25 -7.12
N GLU A 78 4.74 2.61 -5.86
CA GLU A 78 6.03 2.36 -5.21
C GLU A 78 6.32 0.87 -5.08
N VAL A 79 5.32 0.04 -4.75
CA VAL A 79 5.54 -1.41 -4.64
C VAL A 79 5.84 -2.05 -6.01
N VAL A 80 5.23 -1.56 -7.10
CA VAL A 80 5.54 -2.02 -8.47
C VAL A 80 6.95 -1.61 -8.89
N LYS A 81 7.38 -0.39 -8.58
CA LYS A 81 8.75 0.05 -8.83
C LYS A 81 9.76 -0.83 -8.09
N LEU A 82 9.50 -1.12 -6.81
CA LEU A 82 10.42 -1.87 -5.96
C LEU A 82 10.47 -3.36 -6.32
N TYR A 83 9.33 -3.99 -6.61
CA TYR A 83 9.22 -5.45 -6.78
C TYR A 83 8.92 -5.91 -8.22
N GLY A 84 8.83 -4.98 -9.16
CA GLY A 84 8.59 -5.25 -10.57
C GLY A 84 7.14 -5.59 -10.92
N GLU A 85 6.92 -5.82 -12.22
CA GLU A 85 5.60 -5.99 -12.83
C GLU A 85 4.84 -7.26 -12.41
N THR A 86 5.53 -8.27 -11.88
CA THR A 86 4.89 -9.52 -11.42
C THR A 86 4.51 -9.42 -9.94
N LEU A 87 5.49 -9.46 -9.03
CA LEU A 87 5.21 -9.49 -7.59
C LEU A 87 4.65 -8.15 -7.09
N GLY A 88 5.20 -7.05 -7.59
CA GLY A 88 4.71 -5.71 -7.26
C GLY A 88 3.25 -5.52 -7.67
N LYS A 89 2.85 -6.01 -8.85
CA LYS A 89 1.47 -5.89 -9.32
C LYS A 89 0.47 -6.72 -8.52
N LEU A 90 0.87 -7.93 -8.07
CA LEU A 90 0.05 -8.73 -7.15
C LEU A 90 -0.24 -7.96 -5.85
N MET A 91 0.79 -7.32 -5.28
CA MET A 91 0.61 -6.48 -4.08
C MET A 91 -0.15 -5.19 -4.37
N ALA A 92 0.03 -4.60 -5.55
CA ALA A 92 -0.64 -3.37 -5.97
C ALA A 92 -2.15 -3.51 -5.96
N TYR A 93 -2.70 -4.68 -6.28
CA TYR A 93 -4.15 -4.92 -6.14
C TYR A 93 -4.65 -4.74 -4.71
N ALA A 94 -3.95 -5.35 -3.73
CA ALA A 94 -4.32 -5.24 -2.32
C ALA A 94 -4.13 -3.81 -1.80
N ILE A 95 -3.02 -3.16 -2.19
CA ILE A 95 -2.69 -1.80 -1.78
C ILE A 95 -3.66 -0.79 -2.40
N ALA A 96 -3.87 -0.81 -3.71
CA ALA A 96 -4.72 0.17 -4.39
C ALA A 96 -6.21 0.01 -4.04
N GLY A 97 -6.61 -1.22 -3.68
CA GLY A 97 -7.97 -1.60 -3.36
C GLY A 97 -8.36 -1.48 -1.88
N HIS A 98 -7.49 -0.99 -0.99
CA HIS A 98 -7.73 -1.13 0.46
C HIS A 98 -8.98 -0.40 1.00
N HIS A 99 -9.55 0.55 0.26
CA HIS A 99 -10.85 1.18 0.58
C HIS A 99 -12.03 0.65 -0.25
N SER A 100 -11.78 0.11 -1.44
CA SER A 100 -12.81 -0.21 -2.44
C SER A 100 -12.96 -1.70 -2.75
N GLY A 101 -12.06 -2.54 -2.25
CA GLY A 101 -11.87 -3.92 -2.71
C GLY A 101 -11.00 -4.01 -3.96
N LEU A 102 -10.80 -5.25 -4.43
CA LEU A 102 -9.97 -5.55 -5.60
C LEU A 102 -10.54 -4.89 -6.87
N THR A 103 -9.71 -4.10 -7.54
CA THR A 103 -10.08 -3.42 -8.79
C THR A 103 -10.01 -4.38 -9.98
N ASN A 104 -10.76 -4.07 -11.04
CA ASN A 104 -10.50 -4.68 -12.35
C ASN A 104 -9.11 -4.27 -12.85
N HIS A 105 -8.47 -5.11 -13.67
CA HIS A 105 -7.16 -4.78 -14.24
C HIS A 105 -7.21 -3.49 -15.07
N GLY A 106 -8.08 -3.45 -16.07
CA GLY A 106 -8.21 -2.35 -17.02
C GLY A 106 -7.33 -2.51 -18.26
N THR A 107 -7.28 -1.44 -19.05
CA THR A 107 -6.51 -1.27 -20.28
C THR A 107 -5.94 0.16 -20.32
N ASP A 108 -5.11 0.49 -21.30
CA ASP A 108 -4.56 1.84 -21.44
C ASP A 108 -5.63 2.92 -21.69
N ALA A 109 -6.81 2.53 -22.16
CA ALA A 109 -7.96 3.42 -22.33
C ALA A 109 -8.79 3.60 -21.04
N SER A 110 -8.44 2.91 -19.95
CA SER A 110 -9.19 2.98 -18.70
C SER A 110 -8.99 4.33 -18.01
N THR A 111 -10.10 4.94 -17.61
CA THR A 111 -10.11 6.27 -17.01
C THR A 111 -9.99 6.21 -15.48
N GLU A 112 -10.93 5.56 -14.79
CA GLU A 112 -10.97 5.47 -13.33
C GLU A 112 -11.34 4.07 -12.83
N GLY A 113 -11.01 3.77 -11.57
CA GLY A 113 -11.45 2.55 -10.88
C GLY A 113 -10.71 1.25 -11.25
N THR A 114 -9.76 1.29 -12.18
CA THR A 114 -8.95 0.13 -12.58
C THR A 114 -7.57 0.14 -11.94
N LEU A 115 -6.90 -1.01 -11.88
CA LEU A 115 -5.50 -1.04 -11.42
C LEU A 115 -4.59 -0.27 -12.39
N THR A 116 -4.76 -0.45 -13.70
CA THR A 116 -3.96 0.22 -14.73
C THR A 116 -4.05 1.74 -14.59
N SER A 117 -5.26 2.31 -14.45
CA SER A 117 -5.39 3.76 -14.27
C SER A 117 -4.73 4.24 -12.98
N ARG A 118 -4.86 3.50 -11.86
CA ARG A 118 -4.17 3.83 -10.60
C ARG A 118 -2.65 3.78 -10.72
N LEU A 119 -2.10 2.81 -11.44
CA LEU A 119 -0.65 2.66 -11.61
C LEU A 119 -0.03 3.70 -12.55
N TYR A 120 -0.73 4.09 -13.61
CA TYR A 120 -0.07 4.86 -14.69
C TYR A 120 -0.73 6.21 -15.00
N SER A 121 -2.04 6.36 -14.76
CA SER A 121 -2.80 7.52 -15.26
C SER A 121 -3.29 8.47 -14.15
N SER A 122 -3.53 7.98 -12.93
CA SER A 122 -4.03 8.80 -11.82
C SER A 122 -3.04 9.91 -11.45
N VAL A 123 -3.57 11.11 -11.23
CA VAL A 123 -2.78 12.21 -10.68
C VAL A 123 -2.62 11.99 -9.19
N ILE A 124 -1.38 11.79 -8.74
CA ILE A 124 -1.05 11.56 -7.32
C ILE A 124 -0.33 12.80 -6.80
N LYS A 125 -0.73 13.27 -5.63
CA LYS A 125 -0.08 14.38 -4.92
C LYS A 125 1.33 13.99 -4.49
N ASP A 126 2.24 14.95 -4.35
CA ASP A 126 3.59 14.63 -3.89
C ASP A 126 3.55 13.99 -2.49
N TYR A 127 4.07 12.78 -2.38
CA TYR A 127 4.16 12.02 -1.14
C TYR A 127 5.61 11.71 -0.76
N SER A 128 6.60 12.32 -1.44
CA SER A 128 8.03 12.00 -1.33
C SER A 128 8.61 12.11 0.09
N ALA A 129 7.93 12.82 0.99
CA ALA A 129 8.32 12.96 2.39
C ALA A 129 8.46 11.63 3.16
N TYR A 130 7.81 10.55 2.70
CA TYR A 130 7.97 9.22 3.30
C TYR A 130 9.44 8.76 3.33
N LYS A 131 10.25 9.21 2.35
CA LYS A 131 11.66 8.83 2.20
C LYS A 131 12.56 9.32 3.33
N ASN A 132 12.09 10.29 4.12
CA ASN A 132 12.79 10.73 5.32
C ASN A 132 12.65 9.73 6.47
N GLU A 133 11.65 8.84 6.42
CA GLU A 133 11.34 7.86 7.47
C GLU A 133 11.60 6.42 7.01
N PHE A 134 11.53 6.16 5.71
CA PHE A 134 11.69 4.82 5.14
C PHE A 134 12.61 4.81 3.93
N ASP A 135 13.61 3.94 3.97
CA ASP A 135 14.39 3.54 2.81
C ASP A 135 14.02 2.12 2.41
N PHE A 136 13.04 1.98 1.51
CA PHE A 136 12.56 0.67 1.07
C PHE A 136 13.49 -0.02 0.08
N GLU A 137 14.33 0.73 -0.64
CA GLU A 137 15.29 0.15 -1.59
C GLU A 137 16.40 -0.58 -0.82
N SER A 138 16.99 0.08 0.18
CA SER A 138 18.05 -0.52 1.01
C SER A 138 17.52 -1.63 1.91
N ASN A 139 16.25 -1.57 2.34
CA ASN A 139 15.62 -2.56 3.21
C ASN A 139 14.65 -3.50 2.46
N LYS A 140 14.87 -3.69 1.16
CA LYS A 140 14.01 -4.54 0.33
C LYS A 140 14.05 -6.00 0.79
N THR A 141 12.91 -6.52 1.21
CA THR A 141 12.74 -7.94 1.54
C THR A 141 12.76 -8.80 0.27
N ILE A 142 13.32 -9.99 0.32
CA ILE A 142 13.22 -10.94 -0.80
C ILE A 142 11.86 -11.63 -0.72
N LEU A 143 11.01 -11.39 -1.71
CA LEU A 143 9.68 -12.01 -1.79
C LEU A 143 9.73 -13.26 -2.68
N ASN A 144 9.34 -14.40 -2.10
CA ASN A 144 9.16 -15.66 -2.83
C ASN A 144 7.68 -15.98 -2.91
N LEU A 145 7.18 -16.28 -4.11
CA LEU A 145 5.79 -16.73 -4.25
C LEU A 145 5.57 -17.96 -3.36
N PRO A 146 4.54 -17.95 -2.50
CA PRO A 146 4.26 -19.05 -1.57
C PRO A 146 3.57 -20.22 -2.27
N VAL A 147 4.06 -20.56 -3.46
CA VAL A 147 3.47 -21.52 -4.38
C VAL A 147 4.46 -22.68 -4.54
N LYS A 148 4.02 -23.90 -4.27
CA LYS A 148 4.79 -25.13 -4.51
C LYS A 148 3.95 -26.15 -5.26
N ALA A 149 4.62 -27.06 -5.95
CA ALA A 149 3.99 -28.22 -6.55
C ALA A 149 3.24 -29.01 -5.46
N VAL A 150 1.94 -29.19 -5.65
CA VAL A 150 1.08 -30.06 -4.85
C VAL A 150 1.23 -31.50 -5.34
N ASP A 151 1.37 -31.70 -6.64
CA ASP A 151 1.84 -32.93 -7.28
C ASP A 151 2.61 -32.64 -8.59
N LYS A 152 2.77 -33.63 -9.48
CA LYS A 152 3.47 -33.46 -10.76
C LYS A 152 2.81 -32.44 -11.71
N ASP A 153 1.50 -32.24 -11.60
CA ASP A 153 0.68 -31.48 -12.54
C ASP A 153 0.02 -30.25 -11.90
N TYR A 154 -0.05 -30.18 -10.57
CA TYR A 154 -0.72 -29.10 -9.84
C TYR A 154 0.24 -28.29 -8.98
N ILE A 155 0.08 -26.96 -9.04
CA ILE A 155 0.78 -26.00 -8.18
C ILE A 155 -0.25 -25.35 -7.26
N GLY A 156 0.09 -25.17 -5.98
CA GLY A 156 -0.83 -24.64 -4.97
C GLY A 156 -0.10 -23.83 -3.92
N PHE A 157 -0.89 -23.19 -3.05
CA PHE A 157 -0.35 -22.47 -1.91
C PHE A 157 0.18 -23.46 -0.88
N THR A 158 1.27 -23.08 -0.22
CA THR A 158 1.80 -23.82 0.93
C THR A 158 1.39 -23.22 2.25
#